data_AF-A0AAV8SJ01-F1
#
_entry.id   AF-A0AAV8SJ01-F1
#
_cell.length_a   1.000
_cell.length_b   1.000
_cell.length_c   1.000
_cell.angle_alpha   90.00
_cell.angle_beta   90.00
_cell.angle_gamma   90.00
#
_symmetry.space_group_name_H-M   'P 1'
#
loop_
_entity.id
_entity.type
_entity.pdbx_description
1 polymer ?
#
loop_
_entity_poly.entity_id
_entity_poly.type
_entity_poly.pdbx_seq_one_letter_code
_entity_poly.pdbx_strand_id
1 'polypeptide(L)'
;MSRPGDWNCRSCQHLNFQRRDSCQRCGGPRPSERGDFYGSFGGRSGGSSSFVFNTGPDVRPGDWYCTVGNCGAHNFAIRSSCYKCGASKDELSSGGLDSEMSRMRGFGFGGGSTSRSGWKTGDWICTRSGCNVHNFASRTECYGCNAPRDSASRSPY
;
A
#
# COMPACT_ATOMS: atom_id res chain seq x y z
N MET A 1 -14.59 20.41 -15.53
CA MET A 1 -15.06 21.56 -14.75
C MET A 1 -14.14 21.75 -13.55
N SER A 2 -13.67 22.96 -13.29
CA SER A 2 -12.90 23.27 -12.07
C SER A 2 -13.84 23.31 -10.87
N ARG A 3 -13.48 22.63 -9.78
CA ARG A 3 -14.21 22.70 -8.52
C ARG A 3 -13.71 23.89 -7.69
N PRO A 4 -14.53 24.43 -6.78
CA PRO A 4 -14.07 25.42 -5.81
C PRO A 4 -12.85 24.89 -5.05
N GLY A 5 -11.75 25.64 -5.08
CA GLY A 5 -10.49 25.27 -4.42
C GLY A 5 -9.46 24.59 -5.32
N ASP A 6 -9.81 24.20 -6.55
CA ASP A 6 -8.82 23.80 -7.55
C ASP A 6 -7.99 25.02 -7.96
N TRP A 7 -6.68 24.83 -8.13
CA TRP A 7 -5.74 25.92 -8.40
C TRP A 7 -4.95 25.68 -9.68
N ASN A 8 -4.76 26.75 -10.47
CA ASN A 8 -3.91 26.69 -11.66
C ASN A 8 -2.46 27.00 -11.30
N CYS A 9 -1.55 26.16 -11.79
CA CYS A 9 -0.13 26.36 -11.58
C CYS A 9 0.37 27.62 -12.29
N ARG A 10 1.05 28.53 -11.58
CA ARG A 10 1.64 29.75 -12.16
C ARG A 10 2.70 29.46 -13.22
N SER A 11 3.43 28.35 -13.08
CA SER A 11 4.56 28.02 -13.97
C SER A 11 4.13 27.35 -15.27
N CYS A 12 3.10 26.49 -15.24
CA CYS A 12 2.71 25.68 -16.40
C CYS A 12 1.21 25.69 -16.73
N GLN A 13 0.42 26.49 -16.01
CA GLN A 13 -1.02 26.67 -16.17
C GLN A 13 -1.85 25.37 -16.08
N HIS A 14 -1.27 24.31 -15.51
CA HIS A 14 -1.98 23.07 -15.27
C HIS A 14 -2.94 23.22 -14.07
N LEU A 15 -4.18 22.79 -14.24
CA LEU A 15 -5.18 22.74 -13.17
C LEU A 15 -4.82 21.62 -12.18
N ASN A 16 -4.68 21.96 -10.91
CA ASN A 16 -4.41 21.03 -9.83
C ASN A 16 -5.58 21.00 -8.87
N PHE A 17 -5.86 19.81 -8.31
CA PHE A 17 -6.90 19.67 -7.30
C PHE A 17 -6.51 20.32 -5.98
N GLN A 18 -7.49 20.86 -5.26
CA GLN A 18 -7.32 21.55 -3.97
C GLN A 18 -6.40 20.84 -2.97
N ARG A 19 -6.47 19.50 -2.91
CA ARG A 19 -5.69 18.65 -1.99
C ARG A 19 -4.19 18.60 -2.27
N ARG A 20 -3.72 19.20 -3.37
CA ARG A 20 -2.31 19.16 -3.75
C ARG A 20 -1.63 20.46 -3.37
N ASP A 21 -0.50 20.34 -2.68
CA ASP A 21 0.40 21.45 -2.36
C ASP A 21 1.47 21.68 -3.43
N SER A 22 1.55 20.78 -4.42
CA SER A 22 2.47 20.88 -5.56
C SER A 22 1.81 20.53 -6.89
N CYS A 23 2.33 21.11 -7.96
CA CYS A 23 1.80 20.90 -9.31
C CYS A 23 2.06 19.47 -9.78
N GLN A 24 1.02 18.81 -10.30
CA GLN A 24 1.10 17.45 -10.82
C GLN A 24 1.92 17.33 -12.11
N ARG A 25 2.18 18.44 -12.81
CA ARG A 25 2.93 18.47 -14.06
C ARG A 25 4.39 18.88 -13.88
N CYS A 26 4.66 19.92 -13.10
CA CYS A 26 6.02 20.47 -12.94
C CYS A 26 6.56 20.44 -11.51
N GLY A 27 5.79 20.00 -10.52
CA GLY A 27 6.20 20.01 -9.11
C GLY A 27 6.24 21.38 -8.44
N GLY A 28 5.95 22.47 -9.17
CA GLY A 28 5.94 23.83 -8.61
C GLY A 28 4.96 23.98 -7.45
N PRO A 29 5.28 24.78 -6.42
CA PRO A 29 4.44 24.91 -5.23
C PRO A 29 3.08 25.54 -5.56
N ARG A 30 2.07 25.19 -4.76
CA ARG A 30 0.78 25.88 -4.81
C ARG A 30 1.00 27.37 -4.53
N PRO A 31 0.43 28.27 -5.35
CA PRO A 31 0.46 29.69 -5.04
C PRO A 31 -0.41 29.92 -3.79
N SER A 32 0.23 30.13 -2.65
CA SER A 32 -0.48 30.58 -1.45
C SER A 32 -0.99 31.99 -1.70
N GLU A 33 -2.31 32.15 -1.72
CA GLU A 33 -2.93 33.46 -1.62
C GLU A 33 -2.67 34.02 -0.22
N ARG A 34 -2.04 35.19 -0.23
CA ARG A 34 -1.51 35.96 0.90
C ARG A 34 -2.42 35.92 2.14
N GLY A 35 -1.92 35.27 3.19
CA GLY A 35 -2.34 35.43 4.57
C GLY A 35 -1.08 35.33 5.42
N ASP A 36 -0.40 36.46 5.59
CA ASP A 36 0.77 36.61 6.46
C ASP A 36 0.41 36.25 7.91
N PHE A 37 1.04 35.23 8.49
CA PHE A 37 1.21 35.11 9.93
C PHE A 37 2.60 34.52 10.24
N TYR A 38 3.45 35.42 10.72
CA TYR A 38 4.76 35.31 11.37
C TYR A 38 5.36 33.92 11.73
N GLY A 39 6.63 33.73 11.36
CA GLY A 39 7.57 32.72 11.91
C GLY A 39 7.76 31.49 11.00
N SER A 40 8.95 31.02 10.65
CA SER A 40 10.24 31.12 11.33
C SER A 40 11.35 30.78 10.34
N PHE A 41 12.38 31.62 10.36
CA PHE A 41 13.74 31.29 9.96
C PHE A 41 14.28 30.16 10.86
N GLY A 42 15.11 29.27 10.29
CA GLY A 42 15.78 28.16 11.00
C GLY A 42 15.03 26.83 10.82
N GLY A 43 15.58 25.76 10.24
CA GLY A 43 16.92 25.25 10.48
C GLY A 43 16.90 24.31 11.68
N ARG A 44 16.96 23.00 11.39
CA ARG A 44 17.49 21.93 12.26
C ARG A 44 16.67 21.51 13.50
N SER A 45 16.29 20.23 13.48
CA SER A 45 16.40 19.26 14.59
C SER A 45 15.97 19.66 16.01
N GLY A 46 14.94 18.98 16.51
CA GLY A 46 14.94 18.48 17.90
C GLY A 46 13.81 18.97 18.80
N GLY A 47 12.98 18.01 19.22
CA GLY A 47 12.59 17.90 20.63
C GLY A 47 11.34 18.64 21.12
N SER A 48 10.27 17.86 21.30
CA SER A 48 9.37 17.85 22.49
C SER A 48 8.60 19.12 22.89
N SER A 49 7.27 19.09 22.69
CA SER A 49 6.31 18.99 23.81
C SER A 49 4.83 18.92 23.36
N SER A 50 4.19 17.79 23.67
CA SER A 50 2.87 17.75 24.34
C SER A 50 1.59 17.99 23.54
N PHE A 51 1.38 17.24 22.45
CA PHE A 51 0.05 16.74 22.11
C PHE A 51 0.10 15.23 22.10
N VAL A 52 -0.58 14.64 23.07
CA VAL A 52 -0.68 13.20 23.28
C VAL A 52 -1.46 12.59 22.12
N PHE A 53 -0.74 12.12 21.11
CA PHE A 53 -1.21 11.06 20.24
C PHE A 53 -0.38 9.84 20.54
N ASN A 54 -1.03 8.85 21.14
CA ASN A 54 -0.51 7.52 21.36
C ASN A 54 -0.45 6.79 20.00
N THR A 55 0.33 7.31 19.05
CA THR A 55 0.70 6.59 17.84
C THR A 55 1.90 5.76 18.23
N GLY A 56 1.64 4.58 18.81
CA GLY A 56 2.55 3.47 18.61
C GLY A 56 2.92 3.41 17.11
N PRO A 57 4.14 2.98 16.76
CA PRO A 57 4.61 3.05 15.38
C PRO A 57 3.49 2.48 14.49
N ASP A 58 3.04 3.25 13.50
CA ASP A 58 1.96 2.93 12.54
C ASP A 58 2.33 1.71 11.66
N VAL A 59 2.76 0.64 12.30
CA VAL A 59 3.39 -0.56 11.80
C VAL A 59 2.43 -1.65 12.17
N ARG A 60 1.82 -2.24 11.14
CA ARG A 60 0.82 -3.27 11.35
C ARG A 60 1.49 -4.47 12.02
N PRO A 61 0.78 -5.22 12.87
CA PRO A 61 1.31 -6.46 13.42
C PRO A 61 1.87 -7.36 12.29
N GLY A 62 3.16 -7.68 12.38
CA GLY A 62 3.89 -8.51 11.42
C GLY A 62 4.79 -7.75 10.44
N ASP A 63 4.56 -6.45 10.24
CA ASP A 63 5.47 -5.59 9.49
C ASP A 63 6.81 -5.47 10.24
N TRP A 64 7.92 -5.34 9.50
CA TRP A 64 9.27 -5.39 10.08
C TRP A 64 10.21 -4.37 9.44
N TYR A 65 11.17 -3.87 10.22
CA TYR A 65 12.21 -2.97 9.72
C TYR A 65 13.48 -3.75 9.42
N CYS A 66 14.08 -3.45 8.28
CA CYS A 66 15.37 -4.02 7.92
C CYS A 66 16.49 -3.36 8.73
N THR A 67 17.20 -4.16 9.52
CA THR A 67 18.32 -3.75 10.37
C THR A 67 19.69 -3.97 9.71
N VAL A 68 19.74 -4.63 8.55
CA VAL A 68 20.99 -4.93 7.83
C VAL A 68 21.62 -3.65 7.29
N GLY A 69 22.89 -3.43 7.61
CA GLY A 69 23.72 -2.37 7.01
C GLY A 69 23.12 -0.97 7.10
N ASN A 70 22.42 -0.64 8.19
CA ASN A 70 21.71 0.64 8.37
C ASN A 70 20.62 0.91 7.31
N CYS A 71 20.01 -0.14 6.77
CA CYS A 71 19.01 -0.03 5.70
C CYS A 71 17.75 0.74 6.15
N GLY A 72 17.24 0.45 7.35
CA GLY A 72 16.11 1.14 7.98
C GLY A 72 14.78 1.00 7.24
N ALA A 73 14.72 0.14 6.21
CA ALA A 73 13.57 0.04 5.31
C ALA A 73 12.41 -0.70 5.98
N HIS A 74 11.21 -0.14 5.91
CA HIS A 74 9.98 -0.77 6.38
C HIS A 74 9.47 -1.81 5.38
N ASN A 75 9.30 -3.04 5.81
CA ASN A 75 8.79 -4.14 5.01
C ASN A 75 7.43 -4.61 5.54
N PHE A 76 6.50 -4.85 4.63
CA PHE A 76 5.20 -5.43 4.98
C PHE A 76 5.35 -6.87 5.49
N ALA A 77 4.44 -7.31 6.35
CA ALA A 77 4.41 -8.63 6.96
C ALA A 77 4.50 -9.80 5.97
N ILE A 78 3.99 -9.59 4.75
CA ILE A 78 4.00 -10.59 3.68
C ILE A 78 5.39 -10.81 3.07
N ARG A 79 6.35 -9.91 3.33
CA ARG A 79 7.70 -9.98 2.75
C ARG A 79 8.64 -10.74 3.68
N SER A 80 9.26 -11.79 3.15
CA SER A 80 10.34 -12.55 3.79
C SER A 80 11.72 -11.91 3.57
N SER A 81 11.84 -10.97 2.63
CA SER A 81 13.08 -10.27 2.29
C SER A 81 12.88 -8.77 2.16
N CYS A 82 13.92 -8.01 2.49
CA CYS A 82 13.90 -6.56 2.44
C CYS A 82 13.79 -6.07 0.99
N TYR A 83 12.82 -5.20 0.71
CA TYR A 83 12.62 -4.68 -0.65
C TYR A 83 13.78 -3.84 -1.18
N LYS A 84 14.62 -3.32 -0.28
CA LYS A 84 15.72 -2.42 -0.62
C LYS A 84 17.06 -3.13 -0.78
N CYS A 85 17.34 -4.13 0.07
CA CYS A 85 18.65 -4.79 0.11
C CYS A 85 18.60 -6.32 0.01
N GLY A 86 17.41 -6.92 -0.05
CA GLY A 86 17.25 -8.37 -0.17
C GLY A 86 17.51 -9.17 1.12
N ALA A 87 17.97 -8.52 2.19
CA ALA A 87 18.18 -9.17 3.49
C ALA A 87 16.93 -9.94 3.96
N SER A 88 17.11 -11.14 4.49
CA SER A 88 16.02 -11.91 5.10
C SER A 88 15.42 -11.17 6.29
N LYS A 89 14.14 -11.42 6.56
CA LYS A 89 13.54 -11.18 7.87
C LYS A 89 14.21 -12.18 8.82
N ASP A 90 15.36 -11.84 9.36
CA ASP A 90 16.07 -12.72 10.29
C ASP A 90 15.18 -12.98 11.52
N GLU A 91 15.03 -14.27 11.85
CA GLU A 91 14.23 -14.87 12.92
C GLU A 91 14.72 -14.45 14.33
N LEU A 92 14.79 -13.15 14.60
CA LEU A 92 15.20 -12.57 15.90
C LEU A 92 14.17 -11.60 16.47
N SER A 93 12.90 -11.71 16.05
CA SER A 93 11.77 -11.06 16.73
C SER A 93 10.62 -12.03 17.02
N SER A 94 10.93 -13.32 17.08
CA SER A 94 10.20 -14.30 17.87
C SER A 94 10.58 -14.09 19.34
N GLY A 95 9.96 -13.09 19.97
CA GLY A 95 9.81 -13.07 21.41
C GLY A 95 8.92 -14.23 21.83
N GLY A 96 9.51 -15.43 21.88
CA GLY A 96 8.89 -16.64 22.38
C GLY A 96 9.59 -17.07 23.66
N LEU A 97 9.01 -16.73 24.80
CA LEU A 97 9.08 -17.41 26.10
C LEU A 97 7.75 -17.00 26.78
N ASP A 98 6.67 -17.79 26.80
CA ASP A 98 6.57 -19.00 27.59
C ASP A 98 5.69 -20.11 26.97
N SER A 99 6.06 -21.33 27.35
CA SER A 99 5.39 -22.60 27.05
C SER A 99 4.31 -22.94 28.08
N GLU A 100 3.45 -23.89 27.71
CA GLU A 100 2.66 -24.81 28.57
C GLU A 100 1.14 -24.54 28.72
N MET A 101 0.42 -25.14 27.76
CA MET A 101 -0.60 -26.17 27.96
C MET A 101 -1.97 -25.83 28.59
N SER A 102 -3.00 -26.29 27.86
CA SER A 102 -4.40 -26.54 28.27
C SER A 102 -5.30 -25.33 28.53
N ARG A 103 -6.15 -25.00 27.54
CA ARG A 103 -7.63 -25.09 27.71
C ARG A 103 -8.31 -25.42 26.38
N MET A 104 -8.57 -26.71 26.19
CA MET A 104 -9.67 -27.21 25.37
C MET A 104 -10.96 -26.40 25.62
N ARG A 105 -11.42 -25.68 24.59
CA ARG A 105 -12.83 -25.41 24.23
C ARG A 105 -12.80 -25.24 22.70
N GLY A 106 -13.03 -26.26 21.87
CA GLY A 106 -14.23 -27.08 21.84
C GLY A 106 -15.35 -26.30 21.12
N PHE A 107 -15.91 -26.90 20.05
CA PHE A 107 -16.92 -26.41 19.08
C PHE A 107 -16.29 -25.69 17.84
N GLY A 108 -15.94 -26.38 16.75
CA GLY A 108 -16.82 -27.04 15.76
C GLY A 108 -17.16 -26.00 14.65
N PHE A 109 -16.98 -26.18 13.34
CA PHE A 109 -17.07 -27.33 12.44
C PHE A 109 -16.47 -26.96 11.08
N GLY A 110 -15.99 -27.97 10.33
CA GLY A 110 -15.93 -27.99 8.86
C GLY A 110 -14.80 -27.15 8.25
N GLY A 111 -13.86 -27.72 7.53
CA GLY A 111 -14.09 -28.63 6.41
C GLY A 111 -13.33 -28.03 5.23
N GLY A 112 -12.48 -28.83 4.62
CA GLY A 112 -11.40 -28.38 3.76
C GLY A 112 -11.81 -27.48 2.59
N SER A 113 -10.87 -26.63 2.20
CA SER A 113 -10.53 -26.43 0.80
C SER A 113 -9.19 -25.71 0.76
N THR A 114 -8.26 -26.29 0.01
CA THR A 114 -7.00 -25.72 -0.49
C THR A 114 -7.25 -24.54 -1.43
N SER A 115 -8.01 -23.55 -0.98
CA SER A 115 -8.30 -22.34 -1.76
C SER A 115 -7.11 -21.40 -1.60
N ARG A 116 -6.30 -21.30 -2.66
CA ARG A 116 -5.22 -20.32 -2.80
C ARG A 116 -5.74 -18.95 -2.34
N SER A 117 -5.27 -18.55 -1.17
CA SER A 117 -5.61 -17.32 -0.46
C SER A 117 -5.45 -16.12 -1.39
N GLY A 118 -6.57 -15.54 -1.83
CA GLY A 118 -6.62 -14.28 -2.60
C GLY A 118 -7.40 -14.30 -3.92
N TRP A 119 -7.82 -15.47 -4.44
CA TRP A 119 -8.57 -15.54 -5.69
C TRP A 119 -10.07 -15.31 -5.47
N LYS A 120 -10.66 -14.33 -6.17
CA LYS A 120 -12.12 -14.14 -6.18
C LYS A 120 -12.75 -14.97 -7.29
N THR A 121 -13.97 -15.45 -7.05
CA THR A 121 -14.77 -16.13 -8.09
C THR A 121 -14.90 -15.22 -9.32
N GLY A 122 -14.54 -15.76 -10.48
CA GLY A 122 -14.61 -15.06 -11.75
C GLY A 122 -13.36 -14.27 -12.13
N ASP A 123 -12.35 -14.18 -11.26
CA ASP A 123 -11.02 -13.73 -11.65
C ASP A 123 -10.46 -14.65 -12.74
N TRP A 124 -9.69 -14.08 -13.67
CA TRP A 124 -9.20 -14.80 -14.83
C TRP A 124 -7.75 -14.45 -15.13
N ILE A 125 -6.99 -15.42 -15.63
CA ILE A 125 -5.63 -15.20 -16.11
C ILE A 125 -5.69 -14.94 -17.61
N CYS A 126 -4.98 -13.93 -18.08
CA CYS A 126 -4.87 -13.69 -19.52
C CYS A 126 -4.13 -14.85 -20.21
N THR A 127 -4.84 -15.55 -21.09
CA THR A 127 -4.38 -16.71 -21.88
C THR A 127 -3.49 -16.32 -23.07
N ARG A 128 -3.36 -15.02 -23.35
CA ARG A 128 -2.53 -14.54 -24.46
C ARG A 128 -1.08 -14.94 -24.22
N SER A 129 -0.48 -15.58 -25.22
CA SER A 129 0.92 -15.99 -25.20
C SER A 129 1.82 -14.84 -24.76
N GLY A 130 2.53 -15.03 -23.64
CA GLY A 130 3.43 -14.03 -23.07
C GLY A 130 2.80 -13.01 -22.12
N CYS A 131 1.49 -13.04 -21.85
CA CYS A 131 0.85 -12.12 -20.91
C CYS A 131 0.66 -12.73 -19.52
N ASN A 132 -0.16 -13.79 -19.37
CA ASN A 132 -0.37 -14.52 -18.12
C ASN A 132 -0.66 -13.67 -16.86
N VAL A 133 -1.16 -12.44 -17.03
CA VAL A 133 -1.45 -11.56 -15.90
C VAL A 133 -2.83 -11.86 -15.30
N HIS A 134 -2.93 -11.71 -13.98
CA HIS A 134 -4.18 -11.86 -13.24
C HIS A 134 -5.11 -10.66 -13.42
N ASN A 135 -6.32 -10.90 -13.87
CA ASN A 135 -7.36 -9.90 -14.02
C ASN A 135 -8.49 -10.17 -13.04
N PHE A 136 -9.00 -9.09 -12.43
CA PHE A 136 -10.17 -9.15 -11.58
C PHE A 136 -11.43 -9.53 -12.37
N ALA A 137 -12.37 -10.20 -11.71
CA ALA A 137 -13.62 -10.66 -12.31
C ALA A 137 -14.43 -9.58 -13.04
N SER A 138 -14.32 -8.32 -12.60
CA SER A 138 -15.00 -7.16 -13.19
C SER A 138 -14.41 -6.71 -14.53
N ARG A 139 -13.20 -7.18 -14.90
CA ARG A 139 -12.54 -6.78 -16.14
C ARG A 139 -12.99 -7.68 -17.30
N THR A 140 -13.42 -7.03 -18.37
CA THR A 140 -13.70 -7.64 -19.68
C THR A 140 -12.48 -7.67 -20.59
N GLU A 141 -11.40 -6.98 -20.23
CA GLU A 141 -10.17 -6.87 -20.99
C GLU A 141 -8.96 -6.97 -20.05
N CYS A 142 -7.88 -7.55 -20.57
CA CYS A 142 -6.64 -7.76 -19.84
C CYS A 142 -5.95 -6.43 -19.54
N TYR A 143 -5.63 -6.15 -18.27
CA TYR A 143 -4.95 -4.90 -17.90
C TYR A 143 -3.53 -4.76 -18.48
N GLY A 144 -2.88 -5.89 -18.83
CA GLY A 144 -1.51 -5.90 -19.33
C GLY A 144 -1.42 -5.74 -20.85
N CYS A 145 -2.27 -6.42 -21.62
CA CYS A 145 -2.20 -6.46 -23.08
C CYS A 145 -3.48 -6.01 -23.80
N ASN A 146 -4.49 -5.55 -23.05
CA ASN A 146 -5.81 -5.16 -23.55
C ASN A 146 -6.54 -6.25 -24.36
N ALA A 147 -6.11 -7.51 -24.28
CA ALA A 147 -6.81 -8.60 -24.93
C ALA A 147 -8.18 -8.80 -24.27
N PRO A 148 -9.25 -9.04 -25.06
CA PRO A 148 -10.55 -9.34 -24.50
C PRO A 148 -10.46 -10.59 -23.62
N ARG A 149 -11.29 -10.63 -22.58
CA ARG A 149 -11.53 -11.84 -21.81
C ARG A 149 -12.12 -12.88 -22.75
N ASP A 150 -11.47 -14.03 -22.86
CA ASP A 150 -12.07 -15.19 -23.53
C ASP A 150 -13.36 -15.55 -22.79
N SER A 151 -14.50 -15.15 -23.35
CA SER A 151 -15.83 -15.50 -22.87
C SER A 151 -16.22 -16.94 -23.22
N ALA A 152 -15.26 -17.75 -23.68
CA ALA A 152 -15.42 -19.11 -24.18
C ALA A 152 -15.62 -20.19 -23.11
N SER A 153 -16.08 -19.83 -21.91
CA SER A 153 -16.58 -20.79 -20.93
C SER A 153 -17.94 -20.42 -20.35
N ARG A 154 -18.82 -19.76 -21.13
CA ARG A 154 -20.24 -20.12 -21.03
C ARG A 154 -20.37 -21.48 -21.70
N SER A 155 -20.20 -22.54 -20.92
CA SER A 155 -20.66 -23.86 -21.33
C SER A 155 -22.13 -23.71 -21.76
N PRO A 156 -22.48 -24.04 -23.01
CA PRO A 156 -23.86 -24.08 -23.40
C PRO A 156 -24.46 -25.31 -22.73
N TYR A 157 -25.26 -25.09 -21.70
CA TYR A 157 -26.29 -26.02 -21.26
C TYR A 157 -27.62 -25.29 -21.37
#